data_AF-A0A1I5DL31-F1
#
_entry.id   AF-A0A1I5DL31-F1
#
_cell.length_a   1.000
_cell.length_b   1.000
_cell.length_c   1.000
_cell.angle_alpha   90.00
_cell.angle_beta   90.00
_cell.angle_gamma   90.00
#
_symmetry.space_group_name_H-M   'P 1'
#
loop_
_entity.id
_entity.type
_entity.pdbx_description
1 polymer ?
#
loop_
_entity_poly.entity_id
_entity_poly.type
_entity_poly.pdbx_seq_one_letter_code
_entity_poly.pdbx_strand_id
1 'polypeptide(L)'
;MGKHAAFRLEPVLRVRAAAEEAAQRAASAADAAAHDAARRAEEQAAALHTRVPPASAPGHVFLAAMVASAAAAADVAAARSLAQASAEQADLLRQRWTAAAQETRALEKLRERHLLALRTAELAAEERAVDDLVTRRHSVRAADEQGEEEPWRA
;
A
#
# COMPACT_ATOMS: atom_id res chain seq x y z
N MET A 1 24.30 -26.24 9.60
CA MET A 1 23.56 -24.96 9.52
C MET A 1 23.68 -24.43 8.10
N GLY A 2 22.76 -24.83 7.22
CA GLY A 2 22.76 -24.40 5.81
C GLY A 2 22.41 -22.92 5.72
N LYS A 3 23.14 -22.16 4.88
CA LYS A 3 22.83 -20.75 4.62
C LYS A 3 21.49 -20.70 3.87
N HIS A 4 20.42 -20.23 4.51
CA HIS A 4 19.11 -20.09 3.87
C HIS A 4 19.21 -19.19 2.63
N ALA A 5 18.62 -19.62 1.52
CA ALA A 5 18.65 -18.85 0.28
C ALA A 5 17.80 -17.58 0.43
N ALA A 6 18.45 -16.41 0.41
CA ALA A 6 17.77 -15.12 0.52
C ALA A 6 16.77 -14.90 -0.63
N PHE A 7 15.66 -14.21 -0.32
CA PHE A 7 14.69 -13.82 -1.33
C PHE A 7 15.29 -12.77 -2.27
N ARG A 8 15.47 -13.13 -3.55
CA ARG A 8 16.20 -12.29 -4.52
C ARG A 8 15.57 -10.93 -4.77
N LEU A 9 14.26 -10.79 -4.56
CA LEU A 9 13.51 -9.55 -4.78
C LEU A 9 13.31 -8.72 -3.51
N GLU A 10 13.98 -9.06 -2.40
CA GLU A 10 13.91 -8.30 -1.15
C GLU A 10 14.24 -6.80 -1.31
N PRO A 11 15.28 -6.39 -2.10
CA PRO A 11 15.53 -4.97 -2.35
C PRO A 11 14.39 -4.28 -3.09
N VAL A 12 13.77 -4.97 -4.06
CA VAL A 12 12.65 -4.44 -4.84
C VAL A 12 11.42 -4.25 -3.95
N LEU A 13 11.13 -5.24 -3.09
CA LEU A 13 10.03 -5.16 -2.13
C LEU A 13 10.17 -3.94 -1.21
N ARG A 14 11.37 -3.68 -0.68
CA ARG A 14 11.63 -2.49 0.17
C ARG A 14 11.39 -1.17 -0.57
N VAL A 15 11.86 -1.06 -1.80
CA VAL A 15 11.63 0.14 -2.62
C VAL A 15 10.14 0.33 -2.91
N ARG A 16 9.41 -0.76 -3.19
CA ARG A 16 7.96 -0.71 -3.45
C ARG A 16 7.14 -0.34 -2.22
N ALA A 17 7.48 -0.90 -1.05
CA ALA A 17 6.86 -0.51 0.21
C ALA A 17 7.08 0.99 0.50
N ALA A 18 8.29 1.50 0.32
CA ALA A 18 8.57 2.93 0.49
C ALA A 18 7.79 3.81 -0.52
N ALA A 19 7.64 3.34 -1.76
CA ALA A 19 6.87 4.03 -2.79
C ALA A 19 5.36 4.02 -2.47
N GLU A 20 4.83 2.92 -1.94
CA GLU A 20 3.44 2.81 -1.48
C GLU A 20 3.17 3.78 -0.33
N GLU A 21 4.04 3.82 0.69
CA GLU A 21 3.91 4.77 1.80
C GLU A 21 3.97 6.23 1.31
N ALA A 22 4.85 6.53 0.36
CA ALA A 22 4.91 7.86 -0.24
C ALA A 22 3.64 8.20 -1.02
N ALA A 23 3.09 7.25 -1.78
CA ALA A 23 1.82 7.41 -2.50
C ALA A 23 0.64 7.58 -1.53
N GLN A 24 0.62 6.85 -0.42
CA GLN A 24 -0.37 6.99 0.64
C GLN A 24 -0.36 8.40 1.23
N ARG A 25 0.83 8.91 1.60
CA ARG A 25 0.99 10.27 2.13
C ARG A 25 0.57 11.34 1.11
N ALA A 26 0.88 11.13 -0.17
CA ALA A 26 0.47 12.04 -1.23
C ALA A 26 -1.07 12.05 -1.41
N ALA A 27 -1.70 10.88 -1.40
CA ALA A 27 -3.15 10.75 -1.49
C ALA A 27 -3.86 11.39 -0.29
N SER A 28 -3.38 11.16 0.94
CA SER A 28 -3.98 11.78 2.13
C SER A 28 -3.81 13.29 2.16
N ALA A 29 -2.66 13.81 1.74
CA ALA A 29 -2.45 15.25 1.61
C ALA A 29 -3.37 15.88 0.56
N ALA A 30 -3.57 15.21 -0.58
CA ALA A 30 -4.47 15.67 -1.63
C ALA A 30 -5.94 15.64 -1.19
N ASP A 31 -6.37 14.59 -0.48
CA ASP A 31 -7.70 14.52 0.11
C ASP A 31 -7.95 15.67 1.09
N ALA A 32 -6.98 15.95 1.98
CA ALA A 32 -7.08 17.07 2.92
C ALA A 32 -7.16 18.41 2.18
N ALA A 33 -6.35 18.61 1.14
CA ALA A 33 -6.39 19.82 0.33
C ALA A 33 -7.72 19.99 -0.43
N ALA A 34 -8.29 18.90 -0.95
CA ALA A 34 -9.60 18.91 -1.62
C ALA A 34 -10.72 19.27 -0.64
N HIS A 35 -10.72 18.69 0.56
CA HIS A 35 -11.66 19.06 1.63
C HIS A 35 -11.55 20.52 2.04
N ASP A 36 -10.32 21.03 2.20
CA ASP A 36 -10.11 22.44 2.52
C ASP A 36 -10.57 23.38 1.40
N ALA A 37 -10.33 23.03 0.13
CA ALA A 37 -10.80 23.79 -1.02
C ALA A 37 -12.33 23.83 -1.09
N ALA A 38 -12.99 22.68 -0.85
CA ALA A 38 -14.45 22.58 -0.79
C ALA A 38 -15.03 23.45 0.35
N ARG A 39 -14.47 23.34 1.56
CA ARG A 39 -14.87 24.17 2.70
C ARG A 39 -14.74 25.66 2.41
N ARG A 40 -13.63 26.11 1.82
CA ARG A 40 -13.44 27.52 1.45
C ARG A 40 -14.47 27.98 0.42
N ALA A 41 -14.78 27.15 -0.58
CA ALA A 41 -15.79 27.48 -1.58
C ALA A 41 -17.19 27.62 -0.95
N GLU A 42 -17.53 26.78 0.02
CA GLU A 42 -18.78 26.87 0.79
C GLU A 42 -18.83 28.10 1.68
N GLU A 43 -17.75 28.40 2.41
CA GLU A 43 -17.63 29.60 3.25
C GLU A 43 -17.79 30.89 2.44
N GLN A 44 -17.15 30.98 1.28
CA GLN A 44 -17.29 32.13 0.39
C GLN A 44 -18.70 32.23 -0.19
N ALA A 45 -19.31 31.10 -0.57
CA ALA A 45 -20.69 31.08 -1.06
C ALA A 45 -21.68 31.53 0.03
N ALA A 46 -21.49 31.10 1.27
CA ALA A 46 -22.30 31.52 2.40
C ALA A 46 -22.13 33.02 2.70
N ALA A 47 -20.89 33.52 2.68
CA ALA A 47 -20.59 34.95 2.86
C ALA A 47 -21.21 35.82 1.75
N LEU A 48 -21.22 35.34 0.51
CA LEU A 48 -21.91 36.02 -0.59
C LEU A 48 -23.43 36.03 -0.37
N HIS A 49 -24.01 34.93 0.09
CA HIS A 49 -25.45 34.81 0.30
C HIS A 49 -25.99 35.75 1.39
N THR A 50 -25.19 36.02 2.43
CA THR A 50 -25.58 36.94 3.51
C THR A 50 -25.32 38.41 3.19
N ARG A 51 -24.74 38.72 2.01
CA ARG A 51 -24.40 40.08 1.62
C ARG A 51 -25.65 40.84 1.16
N VAL A 52 -26.05 41.84 1.93
CA VAL A 52 -27.21 42.68 1.64
C VAL A 52 -26.74 44.10 1.30
N PRO A 53 -27.15 44.68 0.15
CA PRO A 53 -26.86 46.07 -0.14
C PRO A 53 -27.64 47.00 0.81
N PRO A 54 -27.08 48.15 1.20
CA PRO A 54 -27.78 49.09 2.08
C PRO A 54 -29.08 49.60 1.44
N ALA A 55 -30.19 49.57 2.19
CA ALA A 55 -31.53 49.85 1.70
C ALA A 55 -31.75 51.30 1.20
N SER A 56 -30.97 52.26 1.73
CA SER A 56 -31.01 53.68 1.33
C SER A 56 -29.60 54.21 1.08
N ALA A 57 -28.91 53.58 0.12
CA ALA A 57 -27.57 54.00 -0.27
C ALA A 57 -27.62 55.11 -1.33
N PRO A 58 -26.74 56.14 -1.27
CA PRO A 58 -26.48 56.99 -2.41
C PRO A 58 -26.10 56.16 -3.65
N GLY A 59 -26.46 56.59 -4.86
CA GLY A 59 -26.29 55.80 -6.08
C GLY A 59 -24.86 55.26 -6.31
N HIS A 60 -23.83 56.04 -5.96
CA HIS A 60 -22.43 55.59 -6.06
C HIS A 60 -22.09 54.46 -5.08
N VAL A 61 -22.67 54.46 -3.87
CA VAL A 61 -22.50 53.39 -2.87
C VAL A 61 -23.19 52.11 -3.33
N PHE A 62 -24.38 52.24 -3.92
CA PHE A 62 -25.09 51.10 -4.52
C PHE A 62 -24.29 50.46 -5.65
N LEU A 63 -23.75 51.26 -6.59
CA LEU A 63 -22.92 50.75 -7.68
C LEU A 63 -21.65 50.06 -7.15
N ALA A 64 -20.99 50.64 -6.14
CA ALA A 64 -19.83 50.02 -5.50
C ALA A 64 -20.19 48.67 -4.85
N ALA A 65 -21.33 48.59 -4.16
CA ALA A 65 -21.82 47.34 -3.56
C ALA A 65 -22.14 46.27 -4.61
N MET A 66 -22.70 46.66 -5.75
CA MET A 66 -22.97 45.77 -6.88
C MET A 66 -21.68 45.22 -7.50
N VAL A 67 -20.70 46.09 -7.79
CA VAL A 67 -19.39 45.67 -8.32
C VAL A 67 -18.67 44.73 -7.35
N ALA A 68 -18.70 45.05 -6.05
CA ALA A 68 -18.08 44.22 -5.04
C ALA A 68 -18.78 42.85 -4.87
N SER A 69 -20.10 42.79 -5.12
CA SER A 69 -20.86 41.52 -5.11
C SER A 69 -20.57 40.70 -6.36
N ALA A 70 -20.42 41.33 -7.54
CA ALA A 70 -20.02 40.65 -8.77
C ALA A 70 -18.60 40.06 -8.66
N ALA A 71 -17.66 40.81 -8.07
CA ALA A 71 -16.31 40.32 -7.79
C ALA A 71 -16.35 39.11 -6.84
N ALA A 72 -17.10 39.20 -5.73
CA ALA A 72 -17.25 38.07 -4.81
C ALA A 72 -17.92 36.85 -5.46
N ALA A 73 -18.86 37.03 -6.38
CA ALA A 73 -19.44 35.93 -7.14
C ALA A 73 -18.41 35.25 -8.07
N ALA A 74 -17.51 36.03 -8.69
CA ALA A 74 -16.41 35.49 -9.48
C ALA A 74 -15.41 34.71 -8.60
N ASP A 75 -15.11 35.20 -7.40
CA ASP A 75 -14.25 34.50 -6.43
C ASP A 75 -14.87 33.16 -6.01
N VAL A 76 -16.17 33.13 -5.72
CA VAL A 76 -16.90 31.88 -5.41
C VAL A 76 -16.83 30.90 -6.58
N ALA A 77 -17.01 31.37 -7.81
CA ALA A 77 -16.90 30.52 -9.00
C ALA A 77 -15.48 29.94 -9.16
N ALA A 78 -14.45 30.75 -8.94
CA ALA A 78 -13.06 30.32 -8.96
C ALA A 78 -12.76 29.30 -7.85
N ALA A 79 -13.25 29.52 -6.63
CA ALA A 79 -13.07 28.61 -5.51
C ALA A 79 -13.76 27.25 -5.75
N ARG A 80 -14.96 27.25 -6.34
CA ARG A 80 -15.65 26.01 -6.74
C ARG A 80 -14.88 25.25 -7.82
N SER A 81 -14.37 25.95 -8.83
CA SER A 81 -13.53 25.34 -9.87
C SER A 81 -12.26 24.72 -9.27
N LEU A 82 -11.62 25.40 -8.30
CA LEU A 82 -10.46 24.87 -7.60
C LEU A 82 -10.81 23.65 -6.75
N ALA A 83 -11.94 23.66 -6.05
CA ALA A 83 -12.42 22.53 -5.26
C ALA A 83 -12.66 21.30 -6.14
N GLN A 84 -13.29 21.50 -7.30
CA GLN A 84 -13.49 20.42 -8.28
C GLN A 84 -12.14 19.88 -8.79
N ALA A 85 -11.23 20.76 -9.24
CA ALA A 85 -9.91 20.33 -9.72
C ALA A 85 -9.10 19.59 -8.63
N SER A 86 -9.22 20.02 -7.37
CA SER A 86 -8.57 19.38 -6.23
C SER A 86 -9.15 17.99 -5.96
N ALA A 87 -10.47 17.83 -6.07
CA ALA A 87 -11.13 16.53 -5.93
C ALA A 87 -10.70 15.55 -7.03
N GLU A 88 -10.67 16.00 -8.29
CA GLU A 88 -10.19 15.20 -9.42
C GLU A 88 -8.73 14.76 -9.21
N GLN A 89 -7.87 15.67 -8.74
CA GLN A 89 -6.47 15.36 -8.42
C GLN A 89 -6.34 14.36 -7.27
N ALA A 90 -7.18 14.49 -6.23
CA ALA A 90 -7.20 13.57 -5.10
C ALA A 90 -7.59 12.15 -5.54
N ASP A 91 -8.58 12.03 -6.43
CA ASP A 91 -8.99 10.74 -7.01
C ASP A 91 -7.87 10.09 -7.84
N LEU A 92 -7.15 10.87 -8.66
CA LEU A 92 -6.00 10.36 -9.41
C LEU A 92 -4.90 9.83 -8.47
N LEU A 93 -4.60 10.54 -7.38
CA LEU A 93 -3.60 10.11 -6.41
C LEU A 93 -4.04 8.89 -5.60
N ARG A 94 -5.34 8.80 -5.27
CA ARG A 94 -5.95 7.61 -4.66
C ARG A 94 -5.80 6.38 -5.56
N GLN A 95 -6.10 6.51 -6.85
CA GLN A 95 -5.90 5.43 -7.83
C GLN A 95 -4.43 5.00 -7.90
N ARG A 96 -3.49 5.95 -7.92
CA ARG A 96 -2.04 5.65 -7.92
C ARG A 96 -1.60 4.92 -6.65
N TRP A 97 -2.10 5.31 -5.49
CA TRP A 97 -1.84 4.59 -4.25
C TRP A 97 -2.39 3.16 -4.30
N THR A 98 -3.62 2.97 -4.77
CA THR A 98 -4.19 1.62 -4.90
C THR A 98 -3.41 0.73 -5.85
N ALA A 99 -2.90 1.28 -6.96
CA ALA A 99 -2.05 0.54 -7.89
C ALA A 99 -0.72 0.16 -7.23
N ALA A 100 -0.07 1.08 -6.52
CA ALA A 100 1.16 0.81 -5.78
C ALA A 100 0.95 -0.30 -4.71
N ALA A 101 -0.15 -0.24 -3.95
CA ALA A 101 -0.49 -1.26 -2.96
C ALA A 101 -0.72 -2.65 -3.58
N GLN A 102 -1.36 -2.71 -4.76
CA GLN A 102 -1.54 -3.97 -5.49
C GLN A 102 -0.20 -4.57 -5.94
N GLU A 103 0.70 -3.74 -6.45
CA GLU A 103 2.04 -4.17 -6.88
C GLU A 103 2.88 -4.67 -5.69
N THR A 104 2.88 -3.96 -4.55
CA THR A 104 3.57 -4.41 -3.33
C THR A 104 3.01 -5.74 -2.86
N ARG A 105 1.68 -5.87 -2.76
CA ARG A 105 1.01 -7.09 -2.29
C ARG A 105 1.31 -8.31 -3.15
N ALA A 106 1.50 -8.13 -4.47
CA ALA A 106 1.90 -9.21 -5.36
C ALA A 106 3.32 -9.73 -5.02
N LEU A 107 4.26 -8.83 -4.70
CA LEU A 107 5.62 -9.20 -4.30
C LEU A 107 5.66 -9.83 -2.91
N GLU A 108 4.85 -9.36 -1.97
CA GLU A 108 4.72 -9.96 -0.63
C GLU A 108 4.26 -11.41 -0.71
N LYS A 109 3.22 -11.69 -1.50
CA LYS A 109 2.76 -13.07 -1.74
C LYS A 109 3.85 -13.96 -2.34
N LEU A 110 4.69 -13.41 -3.22
CA LEU A 110 5.80 -14.17 -3.79
C LEU A 110 6.87 -14.47 -2.73
N ARG A 111 7.16 -13.52 -1.84
CA ARG A 111 8.04 -13.74 -0.69
C ARG A 111 7.49 -14.80 0.26
N GLU A 112 6.21 -14.75 0.60
CA GLU A 112 5.54 -15.74 1.44
C GLU A 112 5.67 -17.15 0.83
N ARG A 113 5.40 -17.29 -0.47
CA ARG A 113 5.57 -18.57 -1.18
C ARG A 113 7.01 -19.07 -1.17
N HIS A 114 7.99 -18.16 -1.32
CA HIS A 114 9.42 -18.51 -1.22
C HIS A 114 9.77 -19.04 0.17
N LEU A 115 9.31 -18.39 1.23
CA LEU A 115 9.55 -18.82 2.60
C LEU A 115 8.92 -20.20 2.89
N LEU A 116 7.70 -20.43 2.40
CA LEU A 116 7.05 -21.74 2.50
C LEU A 116 7.82 -22.83 1.74
N ALA A 117 8.34 -22.52 0.54
CA ALA A 117 9.15 -23.45 -0.24
C ALA A 117 10.48 -23.78 0.47
N LEU A 118 11.13 -22.81 1.11
CA LEU A 118 12.30 -23.07 1.93
C LEU A 118 11.98 -23.97 3.11
N ARG A 119 10.87 -23.69 3.82
CA ARG A 119 10.49 -24.48 4.99
C ARG A 119 10.15 -25.93 4.64
N THR A 120 9.45 -26.14 3.53
CA THR A 120 9.13 -27.49 3.04
C THR A 120 10.38 -28.25 2.59
N ALA A 121 11.34 -27.57 1.95
CA ALA A 121 12.62 -28.17 1.60
C ALA A 121 13.48 -28.56 2.82
N GLU A 122 13.45 -27.74 3.88
CA GLU A 122 14.09 -28.04 5.17
C GLU A 122 13.49 -29.30 5.81
N LEU A 123 12.16 -29.35 5.94
CA LEU A 123 11.47 -30.53 6.50
C LEU A 123 11.79 -31.80 5.70
N ALA A 124 11.73 -31.74 4.37
CA ALA A 124 12.07 -32.87 3.51
C ALA A 124 13.54 -33.29 3.59
N ALA A 125 14.45 -32.39 3.96
CA ALA A 125 15.86 -32.71 4.20
C ALA A 125 16.08 -33.34 5.58
N GLU A 126 15.34 -32.87 6.60
CA GLU A 126 15.31 -33.47 7.93
C GLU A 126 14.75 -34.90 7.89
N GLU A 127 13.63 -35.12 7.19
CA GLU A 127 13.04 -36.45 6.98
C GLU A 127 14.04 -37.42 6.32
N ARG A 128 14.68 -37.01 5.21
CA ARG A 128 15.70 -37.83 4.54
C ARG A 128 16.88 -38.15 5.45
N ALA A 129 17.33 -37.20 6.27
CA ALA A 129 18.42 -37.44 7.21
C ALA A 129 18.04 -38.46 8.30
N VAL A 130 16.77 -38.45 8.76
CA VAL A 130 16.25 -39.46 9.70
C VAL A 130 16.19 -40.84 9.02
N ASP A 131 15.66 -40.92 7.80
CA ASP A 131 15.57 -42.16 7.05
C ASP A 131 16.95 -42.77 6.77
N ASP A 132 17.94 -41.95 6.41
CA ASP A 132 19.33 -42.38 6.21
C ASP A 132 19.94 -42.94 7.51
N LEU A 133 19.66 -42.33 8.66
CA LEU A 133 20.12 -42.83 9.96
C LEU A 133 19.48 -44.17 10.32
N VAL A 134 18.17 -44.31 10.09
CA VAL A 134 17.43 -45.56 10.32
C VAL A 134 17.96 -46.65 9.39
N THR A 135 18.12 -46.36 8.10
CA THR A 135 18.66 -47.30 7.10
C THR A 135 20.06 -47.76 7.47
N ARG A 136 20.94 -46.83 7.86
CA ARG A 136 22.31 -47.16 8.30
C ARG A 136 22.33 -48.03 9.56
N ARG A 137 21.43 -47.78 10.52
CA ARG A 137 21.31 -48.59 11.74
C ARG A 137 20.84 -50.01 11.42
N HIS A 138 19.86 -50.15 10.52
CA HIS A 138 19.38 -51.47 10.08
C HIS A 138 20.43 -52.23 9.26
N SER A 139 21.19 -51.56 8.40
CA SER A 139 22.25 -52.22 7.63
C SER A 139 23.39 -52.72 8.51
N VAL A 140 23.76 -51.99 9.58
CA VAL A 140 24.77 -52.44 10.55
C VAL A 140 24.26 -53.67 11.31
N ARG A 141 23.01 -53.64 11.79
CA ARG A 141 22.42 -54.79 12.49
C ARG A 141 22.28 -56.03 11.61
N ALA A 142 21.87 -55.87 10.35
CA ALA A 142 21.77 -56.99 9.42
C ALA A 142 23.15 -57.56 9.05
N ALA A 143 24.20 -56.73 9.01
CA ALA A 143 25.57 -57.19 8.82
C ALA A 143 26.11 -57.95 10.04
N ASP A 144 25.76 -57.54 11.25
CA ASP A 144 26.08 -58.28 12.49
C ASP A 144 25.33 -59.63 12.53
N GLU A 145 24.04 -59.66 12.16
CA GLU A 145 23.23 -60.89 12.10
C GLU A 145 23.68 -61.86 10.97
N GLN A 146 24.26 -61.36 9.87
CA GLN A 146 24.85 -62.18 8.80
C GLN A 146 26.30 -62.62 9.08
N GLY A 147 26.98 -61.95 10.02
CA GLY A 147 28.31 -62.37 10.51
C GLY A 147 28.26 -63.55 11.50
N GLU A 148 27.09 -63.87 12.03
CA GLU A 148 26.82 -65.02 12.92
C GLU A 148 26.23 -66.24 12.19
N GLU A 149 26.13 -66.24 10.85
CA GLU A 149 25.89 -67.47 10.09
C GLU A 149 27.21 -68.27 9.98
N GLU A 150 27.58 -68.94 11.08
CA GLU A 150 28.50 -70.08 11.03
C GLU A 150 27.95 -71.10 10.01
N PRO A 151 28.73 -71.49 8.99
CA PRO A 151 28.32 -72.55 8.08
C PRO A 151 28.40 -73.89 8.83
N TRP A 152 27.35 -74.24 9.56
CA TRP A 152 27.14 -75.60 10.03
C TRP A 152 26.65 -76.47 8.88
N ARG A 153 27.57 -77.31 8.37
CA ARG A 153 27.45 -78.65 7.73
C ARG A 153 28.52 -78.76 6.63
N ALA A 154 29.33 -79.81 6.50
CA ALA A 154 29.32 -81.17 7.03
C ALA A 154 30.77 -81.72 7.06
#